data_AF-A0A6J5TDP6-F1
#
_entry.id   AF-A0A6J5TDP6-F1
#
_cell.length_a   1.000
_cell.length_b   1.000
_cell.length_c   1.000
_cell.angle_alpha   90.00
_cell.angle_beta   90.00
_cell.angle_gamma   90.00
#
_symmetry.space_group_name_H-M   'P 1'
#
loop_
_entity.id
_entity.type
_entity.pdbx_description
1 polymer ?
#
loop_
_entity_poly.entity_id
_entity_poly.type
_entity_poly.pdbx_seq_one_letter_code
_entity_poly.pdbx_strand_id
1 'polypeptide(L)' 'MDEEVQAIATTMPRLKHLEMAYHLISTKSALQILSSCTELEFLDLRGCWDVQLEDKFLKEKYQKLKVLGPLILGCF' A
#
# COMPACT_ATOMS: atom_id res chain seq x y z
N MET A 1 -14.01 4.27 1.91
CA MET A 1 -12.94 3.43 2.48
C MET A 1 -12.70 2.09 1.82
N ASP A 2 -13.68 1.31 1.37
CA ASP A 2 -13.38 0.28 0.35
C ASP A 2 -13.58 0.83 -1.08
N GLU A 3 -14.45 1.82 -1.24
CA GLU A 3 -14.74 2.45 -2.53
C GLU A 3 -13.53 3.18 -3.13
N GLU A 4 -12.73 3.88 -2.32
CA GLU A 4 -11.51 4.58 -2.78
C GLU A 4 -10.46 3.59 -3.26
N VAL A 5 -10.25 2.53 -2.47
CA VAL A 5 -9.36 1.41 -2.79
C VAL A 5 -9.82 0.71 -4.07
N GLN A 6 -11.13 0.45 -4.20
CA GLN A 6 -11.73 -0.16 -5.37
C GLN A 6 -11.63 0.74 -6.60
N ALA A 7 -11.82 2.05 -6.45
CA ALA A 7 -11.68 3.02 -7.52
C ALA A 7 -10.23 3.02 -8.04
N ILE A 8 -9.23 3.08 -7.15
CA ILE A 8 -7.82 3.01 -7.51
C ILE A 8 -7.52 1.69 -8.25
N ALA A 9 -7.89 0.57 -7.65
CA ALA A 9 -7.66 -0.76 -8.19
C ALA A 9 -8.30 -0.96 -9.59
N THR A 10 -9.46 -0.35 -9.82
CA THR A 10 -10.22 -0.55 -11.07
C THR A 10 -9.82 0.43 -12.17
N THR A 11 -9.50 1.68 -11.81
CA THR A 11 -9.31 2.76 -12.80
C THR A 11 -7.85 3.09 -13.08
N MET A 12 -6.92 2.69 -12.20
CA MET A 12 -5.51 3.08 -12.27
C MET A 12 -4.54 1.89 -12.22
N PRO A 13 -4.67 0.86 -13.10
CA PRO A 13 -3.83 -0.34 -13.06
C PRO A 13 -2.33 -0.08 -13.35
N ARG A 14 -2.02 1.07 -13.96
CA ARG A 14 -0.65 1.49 -14.31
C ARG A 14 -0.05 2.51 -13.33
N LEU A 15 -0.67 2.66 -12.15
CA LEU A 15 -0.19 3.60 -11.16
C LEU A 15 1.20 3.17 -10.66
N LYS A 16 2.14 4.12 -10.62
CA LYS A 16 3.52 3.87 -10.17
C LYS A 16 3.80 4.34 -8.75
N HIS A 17 3.11 5.39 -8.32
CA HIS A 17 3.31 6.00 -7.01
C HIS A 17 1.94 6.26 -6.40
N LEU A 18 1.73 5.79 -5.18
CA LEU A 18 0.50 5.99 -4.43
C LEU A 18 0.83 6.45 -3.01
N GLU A 19 0.16 7.51 -2.57
CA GLU A 19 0.26 8.01 -1.21
C GLU A 19 -1.11 7.91 -0.53
N MET A 20 -1.19 7.14 0.55
CA MET A 20 -2.40 6.91 1.33
C MET A 20 -2.14 7.03 2.84
N ALA A 21 -1.19 7.88 3.23
CA ALA A 21 -0.86 8.09 4.64
C ALA A 21 -2.11 8.51 5.45
N TYR A 22 -2.19 8.06 6.70
CA TYR A 22 -3.22 8.35 7.70
C TYR A 22 -4.66 7.93 7.32
N HIS A 23 -4.81 7.05 6.34
CA HIS A 23 -6.11 6.46 6.02
C HIS A 23 -6.39 5.23 6.89
N LEU A 24 -7.65 5.04 7.31
CA LEU A 24 -8.11 3.78 7.90
C LEU A 24 -8.36 2.73 6.80
N ILE A 25 -7.28 2.12 6.31
CA ILE A 25 -7.38 0.98 5.39
C ILE A 25 -6.92 -0.30 6.09
N SER A 26 -7.51 -1.42 5.66
CA SER A 26 -7.10 -2.74 6.14
C SER A 26 -5.92 -3.29 5.33
N THR A 27 -5.24 -4.29 5.89
CA THR A 27 -4.25 -5.10 5.15
C THR A 27 -4.82 -5.67 3.85
N LYS A 28 -6.07 -6.13 3.86
CA LYS A 28 -6.74 -6.66 2.67
C LYS A 28 -6.88 -5.59 1.58
N SER A 29 -7.28 -4.38 1.97
CA SER A 29 -7.44 -3.25 1.06
C SER A 29 -6.09 -2.84 0.43
N ALA A 30 -5.01 -2.82 1.23
CA ALA A 30 -3.66 -2.60 0.70
C ALA A 30 -3.22 -3.70 -0.29
N LEU A 31 -3.46 -4.97 0.03
CA LEU A 31 -3.17 -6.09 -0.89
C LEU A 31 -3.95 -6.02 -2.20
N GLN A 32 -5.20 -5.54 -2.16
CA GLN A 32 -6.00 -5.33 -3.36
C GLN A 32 -5.34 -4.32 -4.29
N ILE A 33 -4.89 -3.17 -3.77
CA ILE A 33 -4.14 -2.16 -4.54
C ILE A 33 -2.91 -2.80 -5.18
N LEU A 34 -2.10 -3.50 -4.38
CA LEU A 34 -0.87 -4.15 -4.86
C LEU A 34 -1.14 -5.20 -5.95
N SER A 35 -2.27 -5.90 -5.88
CA SER A 35 -2.64 -6.90 -6.88
C SER A 35 -3.14 -6.28 -8.19
N SER A 36 -3.76 -5.10 -8.13
CA SER A 36 -4.36 -4.44 -9.29
C SER A 36 -3.40 -3.46 -9.98
N CYS A 37 -2.55 -2.78 -9.20
CA CYS A 37 -1.56 -1.83 -9.71
C CYS A 37 -0.20 -2.53 -9.88
N THR A 38 -0.06 -3.33 -10.94
CA THR A 38 1.13 -4.18 -11.13
C THR A 38 2.40 -3.39 -11.47
N GLU A 39 2.26 -2.13 -11.88
CA GLU A 39 3.37 -1.21 -12.13
C GLU A 39 3.73 -0.35 -10.91
N LEU A 40 3.16 -0.62 -9.72
CA LEU A 40 3.40 0.19 -8.53
C LEU A 40 4.85 0.03 -8.04
N GLU A 41 5.56 1.14 -7.97
CA GLU A 41 6.96 1.26 -7.55
C GLU A 41 7.07 1.88 -6.15
N PHE A 42 6.07 2.65 -5.71
CA PHE A 42 6.05 3.30 -4.40
C PHE A 42 4.65 3.32 -3.78
N LEU A 43 4.57 3.00 -2.49
CA LEU A 43 3.35 3.04 -1.69
C LEU A 43 3.62 3.63 -0.29
N ASP A 44 3.01 4.76 0.00
CA ASP A 44 3.08 5.37 1.34
C ASP A 44 1.82 5.06 2.16
N LEU A 45 2.02 4.36 3.28
CA LEU A 45 1.02 3.94 4.24
C LEU A 45 1.28 4.46 5.65
N ARG A 46 2.12 5.50 5.82
CA ARG A 46 2.41 6.09 7.15
C ARG A 46 1.11 6.38 7.90
N GLY A 47 0.99 5.93 9.14
CA GLY A 47 -0.21 6.17 9.95
C GLY A 47 -1.39 5.22 9.67
N CYS A 48 -1.28 4.29 8.72
CA CYS A 48 -2.29 3.26 8.48
C CYS A 48 -2.09 2.07 9.45
N TRP A 49 -2.39 2.28 10.73
CA TRP A 49 -2.00 1.36 11.82
C TRP A 49 -2.60 -0.06 11.74
N ASP A 50 -3.69 -0.25 11.01
CA ASP A 50 -4.34 -1.57 10.81
C ASP A 50 -3.73 -2.37 9.63
N VAL A 51 -2.74 -1.80 8.94
CA VAL A 51 -2.02 -2.48 7.86
C VAL A 51 -0.85 -3.27 8.43
N GLN A 52 -0.81 -4.56 8.12
CA GLN A 52 0.25 -5.49 8.48
C GLN A 52 0.76 -6.14 7.19
N LEU A 53 1.82 -5.55 6.61
CA LEU A 53 2.49 -6.11 5.45
C LEU A 53 3.87 -6.59 5.87
N GLU A 54 4.14 -7.88 5.72
CA GLU A 54 5.45 -8.44 6.03
C GLU A 54 6.46 -8.08 4.94
N ASP A 55 7.60 -7.50 5.35
CA ASP A 55 8.68 -7.12 4.42
C ASP A 55 9.15 -8.29 3.55
N LYS A 56 9.20 -9.50 4.11
CA LYS A 56 9.62 -10.70 3.37
C LYS A 56 8.63 -10.99 2.23
N PHE A 57 7.34 -10.97 2.53
CA PHE A 57 6.28 -11.16 1.53
C PHE A 57 6.34 -10.11 0.43
N LEU A 58 6.51 -8.83 0.81
CA LEU A 58 6.62 -7.73 -0.15
C LEU A 58 7.83 -7.89 -1.07
N LYS A 59 8.99 -8.28 -0.53
CA LYS A 59 10.21 -8.50 -1.31
C LYS A 59 10.10 -9.70 -2.25
N GLU A 60 9.44 -10.78 -1.83
CA GLU A 60 9.24 -11.98 -2.65
C GLU A 60 8.27 -11.72 -3.82
N LYS A 61 7.15 -11.02 -3.55
CA LYS A 61 6.07 -10.83 -4.52
C LYS A 61 6.18 -9.52 -5.34
N TYR A 62 6.70 -8.45 -4.75
CA TYR A 62 6.74 -7.10 -5.31
C TYR A 62 8.15 -6.52 -5.26
N GLN A 63 9.08 -7.13 -5.99
CA GLN A 63 10.53 -6.84 -5.92
C GLN A 63 10.91 -5.38 -6.19
N LYS A 64 10.09 -4.63 -6.94
CA LYS A 64 10.34 -3.22 -7.30
C LYS A 64 9.62 -2.21 -6.39
N LEU A 65 8.75 -2.69 -5.51
CA LEU A 65 7.90 -1.85 -4.67
C LEU A 65 8.67 -1.36 -3.45
N LYS A 66 8.62 -0.05 -3.22
CA LYS A 66 9.05 0.60 -1.99
C LYS A 66 7.83 0.94 -1.15
N VAL A 67 7.77 0.43 0.07
CA VAL A 67 6.69 0.74 1.03
C VAL A 67 7.22 1.63 2.14
N LEU A 68 6.49 2.69 2.48
CA LEU A 68 6.78 3.58 3.59
C LEU A 68 5.67 3.49 4.64
N GLY A 69 6.02 3.34 5.92
CA GLY A 69 5.05 3.12 7.00
C GLY A 69 4.75 1.62 7.21
N PRO A 70 3.66 1.23 7.91
CA PRO A 70 2.63 2.08 8.53
C PRO A 70 3.02 2.68 9.88
N LEU A 71 3.92 2.01 10.60
CA LEU A 71 4.55 2.54 11.80
C LEU A 71 5.70 3.47 11.39
N ILE A 72 5.70 4.70 11.92
CA ILE A 72 6.89 5.56 11.85
C ILE A 72 7.75 5.22 13.07
N LEU A 73 8.68 4.29 12.91
CA LEU A 73 9.75 4.06 13.89
C LEU A 73 10.71 5.25 13.83
N GLY A 74 10.52 6.23 14.73
CA GLY A 74 11.37 7.42 14.77
C GLY A 74 10.90 8.61 15.62
N CYS A 75 9.77 8.55 16.32
CA CYS A 75 9.36 9.60 17.27
C CYS A 75 9.26 9.03 18.70
N PHE A 76 10.41 8.79 19.34
CA PHE A 76 10.55 8.75 20.80
C PHE A 76 11.93 9.29 21.18
#